data_AF-A0A259K507-F1
#
_entry.id   AF-A0A259K507-F1
#
_cell.length_a   1.000
_cell.length_b   1.000
_cell.length_c   1.000
_cell.angle_alpha   90.00
_cell.angle_beta   90.00
_cell.angle_gamma   90.00
#
_symmetry.space_group_name_H-M   'P 1'
#
loop_
_entity.id
_entity.type
_entity.pdbx_description
1 polymer ?
#
loop_
_entity_poly.entity_id
_entity_poly.type
_entity_poly.pdbx_seq_one_letter_code
_entity_poly.pdbx_strand_id
1 'polypeptide(L)'
;MTEAVETRGRASAANSGLAALAASTHRRGELRLVLLAAVVGILSGAVAMAISSGAKWMHAILFGAGTDGMLSRLPSLSQPYMYLIPAVGGLAIGLLAWIVRKVRPGGIRDPIEANALHGGRMSLLDSAILSVQVMLCNGFGASVGMEAGYSQAGAG
;
A
#
# COMPACT_ATOMS: atom_id res chain seq x y z
N MET A 1 -17.57 63.09 -16.12
CA MET A 1 -16.51 62.11 -16.49
C MET A 1 -15.90 61.40 -15.28
N THR A 2 -16.03 61.96 -14.06
CA THR A 2 -15.49 61.43 -12.80
C THR A 2 -16.26 60.21 -12.25
N GLU A 3 -17.60 60.16 -12.38
CA GLU A 3 -18.41 59.03 -11.86
C GLU A 3 -18.22 57.70 -12.63
N ALA A 4 -17.86 57.76 -13.91
CA ALA A 4 -17.66 56.58 -14.76
C ALA A 4 -16.35 55.83 -14.43
N VAL A 5 -15.38 56.49 -13.80
CA VAL A 5 -14.11 55.89 -13.36
C VAL A 5 -14.30 55.20 -12.00
N GLU A 6 -15.09 55.79 -11.11
CA GLU A 6 -15.34 55.25 -9.77
C GLU A 6 -16.18 53.96 -9.78
N THR A 7 -17.14 53.87 -10.71
CA THR A 7 -17.96 52.67 -10.94
C THR A 7 -17.16 51.47 -11.46
N ARG A 8 -16.16 51.70 -12.33
CA ARG A 8 -15.24 50.63 -12.79
C ARG A 8 -14.29 50.13 -11.69
N GLY A 9 -13.84 51.01 -10.79
CA GLY A 9 -12.98 50.64 -9.66
C GLY A 9 -13.67 49.70 -8.66
N ARG A 10 -14.94 49.95 -8.35
CA ARG A 10 -15.76 49.10 -7.46
C ARG A 10 -16.04 47.71 -8.04
N ALA A 11 -16.28 47.60 -9.35
CA ALA A 11 -16.51 46.31 -10.02
C ALA A 11 -15.24 45.43 -10.08
N SER A 12 -14.06 46.04 -10.25
CA SER A 12 -12.78 45.33 -10.25
C SER A 12 -12.40 44.79 -8.86
N ALA A 13 -12.63 45.59 -7.81
CA ALA A 13 -12.39 45.18 -6.43
C ALA A 13 -13.31 44.01 -5.98
N ALA A 14 -14.57 44.02 -6.40
CA ALA A 14 -15.53 42.94 -6.11
C ALA A 14 -15.13 41.60 -6.79
N ASN A 15 -14.66 41.65 -8.04
CA ASN A 15 -14.14 40.47 -8.75
C ASN A 15 -12.85 39.91 -8.11
N SER A 16 -12.00 40.80 -7.58
CA SER A 16 -10.76 40.42 -6.88
C SER A 16 -11.06 39.68 -5.57
N GLY A 17 -12.09 40.10 -4.83
CA GLY A 17 -12.52 39.46 -3.58
C GLY A 17 -13.11 38.07 -3.79
N LEU A 18 -13.97 37.89 -4.80
CA LEU A 18 -14.54 36.58 -5.15
C LEU A 18 -13.47 35.61 -5.66
N ALA A 19 -12.53 36.09 -6.48
CA ALA A 19 -11.39 35.29 -6.92
C ALA A 19 -10.45 34.91 -5.75
N ALA A 20 -10.22 35.83 -4.80
CA ALA A 20 -9.44 35.56 -3.60
C ALA A 20 -10.14 34.55 -2.66
N LEU A 21 -11.47 34.65 -2.51
CA LEU A 21 -12.28 33.69 -1.74
C LEU A 21 -12.29 32.30 -2.41
N ALA A 22 -12.49 32.24 -3.72
CA ALA A 22 -12.38 31.01 -4.51
C ALA A 22 -10.98 30.39 -4.44
N ALA A 23 -9.92 31.19 -4.54
CA ALA A 23 -8.55 30.72 -4.39
C ALA A 23 -8.23 30.28 -2.94
N SER A 24 -8.86 30.89 -1.93
CA SER A 24 -8.67 30.51 -0.52
C SER A 24 -9.38 29.20 -0.17
N THR A 25 -10.55 28.95 -0.76
CA THR A 25 -11.28 27.68 -0.61
C THR A 25 -10.56 26.55 -1.34
N HIS A 26 -9.99 26.81 -2.51
CA HIS A 26 -9.13 25.87 -3.24
C HIS A 26 -7.88 25.49 -2.43
N ARG A 27 -7.14 26.47 -1.90
CA ARG A 27 -5.95 26.24 -1.06
C ARG A 27 -6.23 25.45 0.22
N ARG A 28 -7.38 25.69 0.87
CA ARG A 28 -7.81 24.90 2.04
C ARG A 28 -8.11 23.45 1.67
N GLY A 29 -8.63 23.20 0.46
CA GLY A 29 -8.80 21.86 -0.10
C GLY A 29 -7.45 21.16 -0.35
N GLU A 30 -6.51 21.86 -0.99
CA GLU A 30 -5.15 21.36 -1.25
C GLU A 30 -4.40 21.00 0.03
N LEU A 31 -4.42 21.88 1.05
CA LEU A 31 -3.74 21.61 2.31
C LEU A 31 -4.33 20.36 3.02
N ARG A 32 -5.65 20.18 2.97
CA ARG A 32 -6.31 18.98 3.52
C ARG A 32 -5.88 17.72 2.78
N LEU A 33 -5.75 17.77 1.46
CA LEU A 33 -5.28 16.65 0.65
C LEU A 33 -3.82 16.32 0.95
N VAL A 34 -2.96 17.33 1.10
CA VAL A 34 -1.55 17.14 1.47
C VAL A 34 -1.42 16.51 2.86
N LEU A 35 -2.18 17.00 3.85
CA LEU A 35 -2.18 16.41 5.19
C LEU A 35 -2.70 14.97 5.18
N LEU A 36 -3.78 14.71 4.44
CA LEU A 36 -4.31 13.35 4.29
C LEU A 36 -3.27 12.43 3.63
N ALA A 37 -2.63 12.88 2.55
CA ALA A 37 -1.58 12.12 1.86
C ALA A 37 -0.38 11.83 2.78
N ALA A 38 0.03 12.80 3.61
CA ALA A 38 1.09 12.60 4.58
C ALA A 38 0.72 11.53 5.63
N VAL A 39 -0.51 11.58 6.16
CA VAL A 39 -1.01 10.57 7.11
C VAL A 39 -1.06 9.19 6.46
N VAL A 40 -1.66 9.08 5.27
CA VAL A 40 -1.75 7.81 4.52
C VAL A 40 -0.36 7.27 4.23
N GLY A 41 0.59 8.12 3.82
CA GLY A 41 1.98 7.72 3.57
C GLY A 41 2.69 7.19 4.82
N ILE A 42 2.50 7.81 5.98
CA ILE A 42 3.06 7.33 7.25
C ILE A 42 2.48 5.96 7.63
N LEU A 43 1.16 5.81 7.53
CA LEU A 43 0.48 4.54 7.86
C LEU A 43 0.90 3.43 6.91
N SER A 44 0.89 3.70 5.59
CA SER A 44 1.33 2.74 4.58
C SER A 44 2.81 2.36 4.76
N GLY A 45 3.68 3.32 5.10
CA GLY A 45 5.09 3.07 5.39
C GLY A 45 5.29 2.19 6.63
N ALA A 46 4.52 2.43 7.69
CA ALA A 46 4.55 1.60 8.90
C ALA A 46 4.11 0.16 8.60
N VAL A 47 3.04 -0.02 7.81
CA VAL A 47 2.58 -1.35 7.39
C VAL A 47 3.62 -2.04 6.50
N ALA A 48 4.19 -1.34 5.52
CA ALA A 48 5.24 -1.89 4.67
C ALA A 48 6.48 -2.32 5.49
N MET A 49 6.87 -1.52 6.49
CA MET A 49 7.95 -1.87 7.41
C MET A 49 7.62 -3.11 8.25
N ALA A 50 6.37 -3.26 8.70
CA ALA A 50 5.92 -4.44 9.45
C ALA A 50 5.97 -5.70 8.57
N ILE A 51 5.48 -5.62 7.33
CA ILE A 51 5.53 -6.71 6.35
C ILE A 51 6.99 -7.12 6.07
N SER A 52 7.85 -6.13 5.78
CA SER A 52 9.28 -6.37 5.50
C SER A 52 10.02 -7.00 6.68
N SER A 53 9.76 -6.50 7.89
CA SER A 53 10.35 -7.03 9.12
C SER A 53 9.87 -8.45 9.41
N GLY A 54 8.58 -8.74 9.18
CA GLY A 54 8.00 -10.07 9.33
C GLY A 54 8.65 -11.09 8.41
N ALA A 55 8.83 -10.77 7.13
CA ALA A 55 9.52 -11.66 6.19
C ALA A 55 10.98 -11.92 6.58
N LYS A 56 11.73 -10.88 6.99
CA LYS A 56 13.12 -11.03 7.48
C LYS A 56 13.19 -11.89 8.74
N TRP A 57 12.23 -11.74 9.64
CA TRP A 57 12.15 -12.54 10.85
C TRP A 57 11.86 -14.02 10.54
N MET A 58 10.99 -14.30 9.57
CA MET A 58 10.78 -15.66 9.06
C MET A 58 12.07 -16.23 8.46
N HIS A 59 12.81 -15.46 7.66
CA HIS A 59 14.10 -15.89 7.11
C HIS A 59 15.11 -16.23 8.20
N ALA A 60 15.14 -15.45 9.28
CA ALA A 60 16.03 -15.70 10.41
C ALA A 60 15.70 -17.02 11.13
N ILE A 61 14.41 -17.30 11.35
CA ILE A 61 13.99 -18.52 12.06
C ILE A 61 14.07 -19.76 11.18
N LEU A 62 13.61 -19.66 9.93
CA LEU A 62 13.47 -20.81 9.03
C LEU A 62 14.80 -21.20 8.40
N PHE A 63 15.61 -20.22 7.99
CA PHE A 63 16.83 -20.46 7.22
C PHE A 63 18.11 -20.06 7.97
N GLY A 64 17.99 -19.54 9.19
CA GLY A 64 19.14 -19.04 9.93
C GLY A 64 19.77 -17.82 9.28
N ALA A 65 19.01 -17.04 8.50
CA ALA A 65 19.49 -15.78 7.96
C ALA A 65 19.88 -14.87 9.14
N GLY A 66 21.15 -14.47 9.24
CA GLY A 66 21.66 -13.65 10.34
C GLY A 66 20.97 -12.28 10.46
N THR A 67 21.61 -11.32 11.12
CA THR A 67 21.02 -10.00 11.42
C THR A 67 20.44 -9.25 10.21
N ASP A 68 20.94 -9.51 9.01
CA ASP A 68 20.47 -8.90 7.76
C ASP A 68 19.15 -9.49 7.22
N GLY A 69 18.78 -10.71 7.63
CA GLY A 69 17.51 -11.37 7.28
C GLY A 69 17.29 -11.63 5.78
N MET A 70 18.33 -11.53 4.94
CA MET A 70 18.24 -11.70 3.49
C MET A 70 18.68 -13.10 3.05
N LEU A 71 17.76 -13.89 2.48
CA LEU A 71 18.06 -15.21 1.92
C LEU A 71 19.07 -15.16 0.77
N SER A 72 19.01 -14.11 -0.07
CA SER A 72 19.91 -13.94 -1.21
C SER A 72 21.38 -13.70 -0.82
N ARG A 73 21.65 -13.37 0.44
CA ARG A 73 23.00 -13.18 0.98
C ARG A 73 23.58 -14.43 1.63
N LEU A 74 22.81 -15.52 1.74
CA LEU A 74 23.32 -16.76 2.33
C LEU A 74 24.26 -17.48 1.36
N PRO A 75 25.52 -17.75 1.73
CA PRO A 75 26.46 -18.46 0.86
C PRO A 75 26.02 -19.89 0.57
N SER A 76 25.37 -20.53 1.54
CA SER A 76 24.76 -21.85 1.42
C SER A 76 23.73 -22.05 2.55
N LEU A 77 22.81 -23.00 2.36
CA LEU A 77 21.93 -23.47 3.43
C LEU A 77 22.69 -24.47 4.29
N SER A 78 22.79 -24.20 5.60
CA SER A 78 23.64 -24.98 6.51
C SER A 78 23.08 -26.37 6.82
N GLN A 79 21.76 -26.57 6.68
CA GLN A 79 21.09 -27.83 7.04
C GLN A 79 20.23 -28.37 5.89
N PRO A 80 20.30 -29.68 5.56
CA PRO A 80 19.56 -30.27 4.44
C PRO A 80 18.02 -30.15 4.52
N TYR A 81 17.43 -30.02 5.72
CA TYR A 81 15.98 -29.84 5.81
C TYR A 81 15.52 -28.48 5.27
N MET A 82 16.42 -27.48 5.17
CA MET A 82 16.07 -26.14 4.72
C MET A 82 15.58 -26.15 3.26
N TYR A 83 15.99 -27.13 2.46
CA TYR A 83 15.47 -27.34 1.10
C TYR A 83 13.99 -27.77 1.07
N LEU A 84 13.48 -28.34 2.16
CA LEU A 84 12.07 -28.74 2.28
C LEU A 84 11.16 -27.58 2.72
N ILE A 85 11.73 -26.53 3.32
CA ILE A 85 10.96 -25.39 3.83
C ILE A 85 10.12 -24.72 2.72
N PRO A 86 10.67 -24.40 1.53
CA PRO A 86 9.86 -23.84 0.44
C PRO A 86 8.73 -24.76 -0.02
N ALA A 87 8.95 -26.08 -0.03
CA ALA A 87 7.93 -27.05 -0.44
C ALA A 87 6.78 -27.11 0.57
N VAL A 88 7.10 -27.19 1.86
CA VAL A 88 6.10 -27.20 2.94
C VAL A 88 5.36 -25.85 3.00
N GLY A 89 6.09 -24.75 2.89
CA GLY A 89 5.52 -23.40 2.86
C GLY A 89 4.57 -23.20 1.67
N GLY A 90 4.98 -23.62 0.48
CA GLY A 90 4.15 -23.55 -0.73
C GLY A 90 2.86 -24.37 -0.60
N LEU A 91 2.93 -25.57 -0.02
CA LEU A 91 1.74 -26.38 0.26
C LEU A 91 0.81 -25.70 1.28
N ALA A 92 1.36 -25.18 2.37
CA ALA A 92 0.59 -24.50 3.41
C ALA A 92 -0.12 -23.24 2.86
N ILE A 93 0.59 -22.40 2.10
CA ILE A 93 0.00 -21.19 1.52
C ILE A 93 -0.96 -21.52 0.37
N GLY A 94 -0.68 -22.55 -0.43
CA GLY A 94 -1.62 -23.04 -1.44
C GLY A 94 -2.96 -23.48 -0.82
N LEU A 95 -2.90 -24.19 0.32
CA LEU A 95 -4.09 -24.55 1.07
C LEU A 95 -4.81 -23.33 1.65
N LEU A 96 -4.08 -22.38 2.22
CA LEU A 96 -4.65 -21.13 2.73
C LEU A 96 -5.35 -20.34 1.62
N ALA A 97 -4.71 -20.19 0.46
CA ALA A 97 -5.28 -19.50 -0.70
C ALA A 97 -6.55 -20.21 -1.20
N TRP A 98 -6.56 -21.54 -1.20
CA TRP A 98 -7.75 -22.32 -1.54
C TRP A 98 -8.90 -22.10 -0.55
N ILE A 99 -8.63 -22.10 0.75
CA ILE A 99 -9.63 -21.82 1.80
C ILE A 99 -10.18 -20.41 1.63
N VAL A 100 -9.31 -19.39 1.49
CA VAL A 100 -9.70 -18.00 1.29
C VAL A 100 -10.61 -17.86 0.08
N ARG A 101 -10.28 -18.49 -1.04
CA ARG A 101 -11.10 -18.46 -2.25
C ARG A 101 -12.49 -19.08 -2.05
N LYS A 102 -12.60 -20.08 -1.18
CA LYS A 102 -13.88 -20.72 -0.83
C LYS A 102 -14.75 -19.82 0.06
N VAL A 103 -14.16 -19.09 1.00
CA VAL A 103 -14.90 -18.19 1.91
C VAL A 103 -15.11 -16.78 1.35
N ARG A 104 -14.35 -16.38 0.34
CA ARG A 104 -14.40 -15.07 -0.33
C ARG A 104 -14.55 -15.22 -1.85
N PRO A 105 -15.72 -15.61 -2.36
CA PRO A 105 -15.94 -15.89 -3.79
C PRO A 105 -15.87 -14.65 -4.70
N GLY A 106 -15.88 -13.42 -4.14
CA GLY A 106 -15.80 -12.17 -4.89
C GLY A 106 -14.40 -11.80 -5.41
N GLY A 107 -13.36 -12.56 -5.05
CA GLY A 107 -11.98 -12.30 -5.43
C GLY A 107 -11.37 -11.09 -4.71
N ILE A 108 -10.03 -11.04 -4.70
CA ILE A 108 -9.29 -9.89 -4.19
C ILE A 108 -9.01 -8.99 -5.40
N ARG A 109 -9.53 -7.76 -5.37
CA ARG A 109 -9.28 -6.77 -6.43
C ARG A 109 -7.93 -6.14 -6.24
N ASP A 110 -7.18 -5.95 -7.31
CA ASP A 110 -5.96 -5.16 -7.24
C ASP A 110 -6.24 -3.65 -7.32
N PRO A 111 -5.32 -2.78 -6.87
CA PRO A 111 -5.53 -1.34 -6.85
C PRO A 111 -5.76 -0.75 -8.25
N ILE A 112 -5.18 -1.35 -9.28
CA ILE A 112 -5.32 -0.91 -10.67
C ILE A 112 -6.75 -1.23 -11.15
N GLU A 113 -7.22 -2.45 -10.92
CA GLU A 113 -8.60 -2.90 -11.22
C GLU A 113 -9.65 -2.13 -10.41
N ALA A 114 -9.39 -1.89 -9.12
CA ALA A 114 -10.28 -1.13 -8.26
C ALA A 114 -10.43 0.31 -8.76
N ASN A 115 -9.32 0.97 -9.13
CA ASN A 115 -9.35 2.33 -9.67
C ASN A 115 -10.03 2.39 -11.05
N ALA A 116 -9.74 1.44 -11.93
CA ALA A 116 -10.24 1.44 -13.31
C ALA A 116 -11.72 1.05 -13.43
N LEU A 117 -12.17 0.05 -12.67
CA LEU A 117 -13.50 -0.57 -12.86
C LEU A 117 -14.46 -0.36 -11.68
N HIS A 118 -13.96 0.07 -10.52
CA HIS A 118 -14.74 0.09 -9.27
C HIS A 118 -14.67 1.43 -8.51
N GLY A 119 -14.16 2.50 -9.15
CA GLY A 119 -14.07 3.83 -8.56
C GLY A 119 -13.11 3.93 -7.36
N GLY A 120 -12.07 3.11 -7.36
CA GLY A 120 -11.04 3.07 -6.31
C GLY A 120 -11.43 2.33 -5.03
N ARG A 121 -12.57 1.62 -5.02
CA ARG A 121 -13.06 0.94 -3.81
C ARG A 121 -12.39 -0.42 -3.64
N MET A 122 -11.62 -0.56 -2.56
CA MET A 122 -11.02 -1.82 -2.14
C MET A 122 -11.54 -2.26 -0.76
N SER A 123 -11.40 -3.55 -0.49
CA SER A 123 -11.71 -4.16 0.80
C SER A 123 -10.43 -4.23 1.63
N LEU A 124 -10.37 -3.46 2.71
CA LEU A 124 -9.24 -3.45 3.66
C LEU A 124 -8.82 -4.86 4.10
N LEU A 125 -9.80 -5.72 4.36
CA LEU A 125 -9.53 -7.09 4.80
C LEU A 125 -8.96 -7.95 3.67
N ASP A 126 -9.43 -7.79 2.44
CA ASP A 126 -8.89 -8.54 1.30
C ASP A 126 -7.47 -8.07 0.96
N SER A 127 -7.19 -6.77 1.05
CA SER A 127 -5.84 -6.22 0.96
C SER A 127 -4.92 -6.80 2.04
N ALA A 128 -5.38 -6.82 3.30
CA ALA A 128 -4.61 -7.40 4.41
C ALA A 128 -4.31 -8.90 4.20
N ILE A 129 -5.30 -9.68 3.77
CA ILE A 129 -5.13 -11.11 3.48
C ILE A 129 -4.08 -11.32 2.40
N LEU A 130 -4.18 -10.59 1.28
CA LEU A 130 -3.23 -10.73 0.16
C LEU A 130 -1.82 -10.30 0.57
N SER A 131 -1.68 -9.19 1.27
CA SER A 131 -0.38 -8.71 1.75
C SER A 131 0.29 -9.69 2.72
N VAL A 132 -0.49 -10.31 3.62
CA VAL A 132 0.02 -11.37 4.50
C VAL A 132 0.40 -12.62 3.71
N GLN A 133 -0.40 -13.03 2.72
CA GLN A 133 -0.04 -14.18 1.87
C GLN A 133 1.27 -13.93 1.09
N VAL A 134 1.46 -12.73 0.53
CA VAL A 134 2.71 -12.35 -0.14
C VAL A 134 3.89 -12.39 0.83
N MET A 135 3.73 -11.83 2.04
CA MET A 135 4.75 -11.87 3.10
C MET A 135 5.14 -13.31 3.44
N LEU A 136 4.15 -14.18 3.63
CA LEU A 136 4.39 -15.59 3.98
C LEU A 136 5.06 -16.35 2.83
N CYS A 137 4.60 -16.16 1.59
CA CYS A 137 5.25 -16.74 0.41
C CYS A 137 6.73 -16.35 0.36
N ASN A 138 7.03 -15.05 0.50
CA ASN A 138 8.40 -14.57 0.52
C ASN A 138 9.18 -15.20 1.68
N GLY A 139 8.63 -15.19 2.90
CA GLY A 139 9.27 -15.72 4.10
C GLY A 139 9.58 -17.23 4.05
N PHE A 140 8.78 -18.02 3.33
CA PHE A 140 9.06 -19.45 3.07
C PHE A 140 10.10 -19.66 1.96
N GLY A 141 10.65 -18.59 1.37
CA GLY A 141 11.66 -18.66 0.32
C GLY A 141 11.11 -18.84 -1.09
N ALA A 142 9.83 -18.51 -1.34
CA ALA A 142 9.31 -18.48 -2.70
C ALA A 142 9.96 -17.35 -3.51
N SER A 143 10.15 -17.56 -4.82
CA SER A 143 10.71 -16.57 -5.74
C SER A 143 9.68 -15.52 -6.13
N VAL A 144 9.23 -14.71 -5.16
CA VAL A 144 8.25 -13.65 -5.34
C VAL A 144 8.70 -12.35 -4.67
N GLY A 145 8.45 -11.23 -5.33
CA GLY A 145 8.69 -9.89 -4.80
C GLY A 145 7.62 -9.46 -3.80
N MET A 146 7.99 -8.58 -2.88
CA MET A 146 7.07 -8.03 -1.86
C MET A 146 6.30 -6.80 -2.35
N GLU A 147 6.65 -6.27 -3.54
CA GLU A 147 6.05 -5.04 -4.10
C GLU A 147 4.52 -5.12 -4.23
N ALA A 148 4.01 -6.30 -4.59
CA ALA A 148 2.57 -6.55 -4.62
C ALA A 148 1.95 -6.44 -3.22
N GLY A 149 2.60 -7.01 -2.20
CA GLY A 149 2.13 -6.93 -0.82
C GLY A 149 2.14 -5.50 -0.26
N TYR A 150 3.18 -4.72 -0.57
CA TYR A 150 3.28 -3.32 -0.15
C TYR A 150 2.22 -2.45 -0.84
N SER A 151 2.09 -2.59 -2.17
CA SER A 151 1.14 -1.78 -2.95
C SER A 151 -0.30 -2.10 -2.57
N GLN A 152 -0.63 -3.37 -2.34
CA GLN A 152 -1.95 -3.81 -1.88
C GLN A 152 -2.27 -3.30 -0.47
N ALA A 153 -1.32 -3.42 0.45
CA ALA A 153 -1.50 -2.94 1.83
C ALA A 153 -1.66 -1.42 1.91
N GLY A 154 -0.94 -0.67 1.07
CA GLY A 154 -1.03 0.78 1.03
C GLY A 154 -2.28 1.31 0.32
N ALA A 155 -2.87 0.53 -0.58
CA ALA A 155 -4.06 0.93 -1.34
C ALA A 155 -5.39 0.56 -0.67
N GLY A 156 -5.40 -0.48 0.17
CA GLY A 156 -6.57 -0.90 0.94
C GLY A 156 -6.92 0.09 2.04
#